data_AF-A0A963J1N0-F1
#
_entry.id   AF-A0A963J1N0-F1
#
_cell.length_a   1.000
_cell.length_b   1.000
_cell.length_c   1.000
_cell.angle_alpha   90.00
_cell.angle_beta   90.00
_cell.angle_gamma   90.00
#
_symmetry.space_group_name_H-M   'P 1'
#
loop_
_entity.id
_entity.type
_entity.pdbx_description
1 polymer ?
#
loop_
_entity_poly.entity_id
_entity_poly.type
_entity_poly.pdbx_seq_one_letter_code
_entity_poly.pdbx_strand_id
1 'polypeptide(L)' 'MSQHDDENEKVPLMQQLLDNPFLLLFLGVMIPMIVYSLWGVIDILTIPVAK' A
#
# COMPACT_ATOMS: atom_id res chain seq x y z
N MET A 1 -12.94 -37.01 8.38
CA MET A 1 -12.69 -35.64 7.88
C MET A 1 -14.01 -35.09 7.37
N SER A 2 -14.57 -34.08 8.01
CA SER A 2 -15.81 -33.44 7.54
C SER A 2 -15.44 -32.47 6.42
N GLN A 3 -15.70 -32.87 5.18
CA GLN A 3 -15.51 -32.03 4.00
C GLN A 3 -16.69 -31.06 3.91
N HIS A 4 -16.46 -29.82 4.34
CA HIS A 4 -17.31 -28.68 4.02
C HIS A 4 -16.47 -27.76 3.14
N ASP A 5 -16.44 -28.04 1.84
CA ASP A 5 -16.15 -27.00 0.85
C ASP A 5 -17.46 -26.22 0.70
N ASP A 6 -17.64 -25.20 1.54
CA ASP A 6 -18.70 -24.21 1.33
C ASP A 6 -18.29 -23.35 0.12
N GLU A 7 -18.62 -23.82 -1.09
CA GLU A 7 -18.36 -23.13 -2.38
C GLU A 7 -18.98 -21.71 -2.47
N ASN A 8 -19.73 -21.27 -1.45
CA ASN A 8 -20.36 -19.96 -1.34
C ASN A 8 -19.69 -19.00 -0.33
N GLU A 9 -18.53 -19.37 0.24
CA GLU A 9 -17.83 -18.46 1.15
C GLU A 9 -17.22 -17.27 0.39
N LYS A 10 -17.51 -16.05 0.85
CA LYS A 10 -17.00 -14.83 0.21
C LYS A 10 -15.49 -14.76 0.39
N VAL A 11 -14.76 -14.57 -0.71
CA VAL A 11 -13.30 -14.39 -0.68
C VAL A 11 -12.95 -13.22 0.25
N PRO A 12 -12.07 -13.42 1.25
CA PRO A 12 -11.63 -12.36 2.15
C PRO A 12 -11.03 -11.17 1.41
N LEU A 13 -11.27 -9.95 1.89
CA LEU A 13 -10.79 -8.73 1.21
C LEU A 13 -9.27 -8.65 1.13
N MET A 14 -8.56 -9.08 2.16
CA MET A 14 -7.10 -9.09 2.16
C MET A 14 -6.54 -10.05 1.10
N GLN A 15 -7.23 -11.16 0.84
CA GLN A 15 -6.84 -12.11 -0.19
C GLN A 15 -7.04 -11.48 -1.59
N GLN A 16 -8.19 -10.85 -1.85
CA GLN A 16 -8.42 -10.14 -3.11
C GLN A 16 -7.42 -9.00 -3.36
N LEU A 17 -6.96 -8.34 -2.30
CA LEU A 17 -5.95 -7.29 -2.37
C LEU A 17 -4.57 -7.85 -2.75
N LEU A 18 -4.16 -8.95 -2.11
CA LEU A 18 -2.86 -9.61 -2.34
C LEU A 18 -2.81 -10.41 -3.66
N ASP A 19 -3.95 -10.88 -4.15
CA ASP A 19 -4.05 -11.67 -5.39
C ASP A 19 -3.99 -10.81 -6.66
N ASN A 20 -4.06 -9.47 -6.54
CA ASN A 20 -3.96 -8.55 -7.67
C ASN A 20 -2.53 -7.97 -7.78
N PRO A 21 -1.66 -8.52 -8.66
CA PRO A 21 -0.27 -8.08 -8.77
C PRO A 21 -0.13 -6.63 -9.24
N PHE A 22 -1.05 -6.12 -10.07
CA PHE A 22 -1.01 -4.72 -10.51
C PHE A 22 -1.39 -3.75 -9.40
N LEU A 23 -2.35 -4.14 -8.56
CA LEU A 23 -2.71 -3.35 -7.39
C LEU A 23 -1.55 -3.31 -6.39
N LEU A 24 -0.90 -4.45 -6.14
CA LEU A 24 0.30 -4.51 -5.31
C LEU A 24 1.46 -3.69 -5.89
N LEU A 25 1.69 -3.75 -7.21
CA LEU A 25 2.69 -2.93 -7.89
C LEU A 25 2.37 -1.44 -7.76
N PHE A 26 1.11 -1.07 -8.00
CA PHE A 26 0.66 0.31 -7.88
C PHE A 26 0.89 0.85 -6.46
N LEU A 27 0.45 0.11 -5.43
CA LEU A 27 0.70 0.48 -4.04
C LEU A 27 2.21 0.51 -3.75
N GLY A 28 2.97 -0.46 -4.25
CA GLY A 28 4.42 -0.56 -4.07
C GLY A 28 5.20 0.61 -4.65
N VAL A 29 4.71 1.26 -5.71
CA VAL A 29 5.32 2.48 -6.27
C VAL A 29 4.72 3.74 -5.66
N MET A 30 3.41 3.78 -5.45
CA MET A 30 2.69 4.95 -4.96
C MET A 30 3.05 5.27 -3.50
N ILE A 31 3.17 4.26 -2.63
CA ILE A 31 3.53 4.46 -1.22
C ILE A 31 4.89 5.17 -1.09
N PRO A 32 6.01 4.66 -1.61
CA PRO A 32 7.29 5.33 -1.48
C PRO A 32 7.30 6.68 -2.21
N MET A 33 6.62 6.82 -3.36
CA MET A 33 6.48 8.10 -4.04
C MET A 33 5.90 9.17 -3.10
N ILE A 34 4.78 8.88 -2.44
CA ILE A 34 4.12 9.83 -1.53
C ILE A 34 4.99 10.07 -0.30
N VAL A 35 5.50 9.01 0.33
CA VAL A 35 6.31 9.11 1.56
C VAL A 35 7.56 9.96 1.32
N TYR A 36 8.34 9.67 0.27
CA TYR A 36 9.55 10.43 -0.02
C TYR A 36 9.27 11.85 -0.50
N SER A 37 8.16 12.07 -1.22
CA SER A 37 7.77 13.43 -1.62
C SER A 37 7.40 14.27 -0.40
N LEU A 38 6.57 13.75 0.51
CA LEU A 38 6.20 14.46 1.74
C LEU A 38 7.40 14.68 2.65
N TRP A 39 8.23 13.65 2.83
CA TRP A 39 9.46 13.76 3.60
C TRP A 39 10.39 14.83 3.02
N GLY A 40 10.63 14.81 1.71
CA GLY A 40 11.46 15.83 1.05
C GLY A 40 10.90 17.26 1.16
N VAL A 41 9.58 17.43 1.12
CA VAL A 41 8.95 18.74 1.36
C VAL A 41 9.17 19.21 2.79
N ILE A 42 9.00 18.33 3.79
CA ILE A 42 9.25 18.65 5.20
C ILE A 42 10.72 19.05 5.39
N ASP A 43 11.64 18.30 4.80
CA ASP A 43 13.07 18.61 4.85
C ASP A 43 13.35 20.01 4.28
N ILE A 44 12.83 20.35 3.09
CA ILE A 44 13.01 21.67 2.48
C ILE A 44 12.46 22.79 3.36
N LEU A 45 11.26 22.62 3.90
CA LEU A 45 10.60 23.64 4.74
C LEU A 45 11.30 23.85 6.09
N THR A 46 12.08 22.86 6.55
CA THR A 46 12.81 22.91 7.83
C THR A 46 14.26 23.35 7.68
N ILE A 47 14.75 23.56 6.44
CA ILE A 47 16.07 24.16 6.21
C ILE A 47 16.08 25.58 6.80
N PRO A 48 16.96 25.87 7.76
CA PRO A 48 17.10 27.21 8.29
C PRO A 48 17.64 28.13 7.19
N VAL A 49 16.89 29.18 6.88
CA VAL A 49 17.34 30.21 5.96
C VAL A 49 18.49 30.97 6.63
N ALA A 50 19.64 31.06 5.97
CA ALA A 50 20.80 31.77 6.48
C ALA A 50 20.42 33.20 6.88
N LYS A 51 20.97 33.66 8.01
CA LYS A 51 20.68 34.96 8.62
C LYS A 51 21.31 36.11 7.84
#